data_AF-A0A0M2U8E3-F1
#
_entry.id   AF-A0A0M2U8E3-F1
#
_cell.length_a   1.000
_cell.length_b   1.000
_cell.length_c   1.000
_cell.angle_alpha   90.00
_cell.angle_beta   90.00
_cell.angle_gamma   90.00
#
_symmetry.space_group_name_H-M   'P 1'
#
loop_
_entity.id
_entity.type
_entity.pdbx_description
1 polymer ?
#
loop_
_entity_poly.entity_id
_entity_poly.type
_entity_poly.pdbx_seq_one_letter_code
_entity_poly.pdbx_strand_id
1 'polypeptide(L)'
;MEVTLKVLTKEDFTILQALLERCSDYFTFQDEEPVKPTAAQDLFSSRPEGIEDKDKVLLGILVNGQEQLVGVFDLIKGYPDPKTLTLGLMVLELPSRGKGIGSKAYKALEEMGY
;
A
#
# COMPACT_ATOMS: atom_id res chain seq x y z
N MET A 1 -3.85 -10.47 17.62
CA MET A 1 -3.26 -9.57 16.60
C MET A 1 -4.38 -9.00 15.77
N GLU A 2 -4.65 -7.73 16.01
CA GLU A 2 -5.63 -6.90 15.31
C GLU A 2 -4.93 -6.22 14.12
N VAL A 3 -5.64 -6.13 12.99
CA VAL A 3 -5.15 -5.49 11.76
C VAL A 3 -6.18 -4.44 11.37
N THR A 4 -5.73 -3.21 11.14
CA THR A 4 -6.57 -2.09 10.72
C THR A 4 -5.98 -1.44 9.48
N LEU A 5 -6.85 -0.87 8.64
CA LEU A 5 -6.45 -0.15 7.43
C LEU A 5 -6.63 1.35 7.63
N LYS A 6 -5.63 2.14 7.21
CA LYS A 6 -5.66 3.60 7.23
C LYS A 6 -5.57 4.11 5.80
N VAL A 7 -6.52 4.94 5.37
CA VAL A 7 -6.39 5.69 4.12
C VAL A 7 -5.22 6.66 4.25
N LEU A 8 -4.23 6.52 3.37
CA LEU A 8 -3.04 7.38 3.39
C LEU A 8 -3.29 8.64 2.57
N THR A 9 -2.77 9.75 3.08
CA THR A 9 -2.78 11.05 2.41
C THR A 9 -1.35 11.55 2.19
N LYS A 10 -1.22 12.75 1.61
CA LYS A 10 0.10 13.40 1.44
C LYS A 10 0.81 13.66 2.77
N GLU A 11 0.08 13.79 3.87
CA GLU A 11 0.64 13.97 5.22
C GLU A 11 1.35 12.70 5.71
N ASP A 12 1.03 11.53 5.16
CA ASP A 12 1.59 10.24 5.53
C ASP A 12 2.84 9.85 4.74
N PHE A 13 3.34 10.72 3.85
CA PHE A 13 4.49 10.40 2.99
C PHE A 13 5.73 10.00 3.79
N THR A 14 5.98 10.64 4.93
CA THR A 14 7.12 10.29 5.79
C THR A 14 7.02 8.85 6.31
N ILE A 15 5.86 8.44 6.83
CA ILE A 15 5.68 7.08 7.37
C ILE A 15 5.60 6.02 6.27
N LEU A 16 5.07 6.39 5.09
CA LEU A 16 5.05 5.53 3.92
C LEU A 16 6.46 5.31 3.38
N GLN A 17 7.25 6.36 3.19
CA GLN A 17 8.64 6.26 2.72
C GLN A 17 9.46 5.32 3.60
N ALA A 18 9.36 5.49 4.92
CA ALA A 18 10.04 4.61 5.88
C ALA A 18 9.59 3.14 5.76
N LEU A 19 8.32 2.88 5.46
CA LEU A 19 7.85 1.52 5.16
C LEU A 19 8.47 0.98 3.88
N LEU A 20 8.48 1.76 2.79
CA LEU A 20 9.01 1.31 1.49
C LEU A 20 10.50 0.95 1.61
N GLU A 21 11.27 1.72 2.39
CA GLU A 21 12.66 1.40 2.72
C GLU A 21 12.82 0.10 3.50
N ARG A 22 11.93 -0.19 4.47
CA ARG A 22 11.88 -1.49 5.17
C ARG A 22 11.41 -2.65 4.29
N CYS A 23 10.77 -2.34 3.16
CA CYS A 23 10.39 -3.27 2.10
C CYS A 23 11.38 -3.23 0.91
N SER A 24 12.58 -2.68 1.10
CA SER A 24 13.58 -2.52 0.03
C SER A 24 13.97 -3.84 -0.64
N ASP A 25 13.81 -4.96 0.04
CA ASP A 25 14.03 -6.28 -0.55
C ASP A 25 13.10 -6.56 -1.73
N TYR A 26 11.84 -6.14 -1.64
CA TYR A 26 10.86 -6.24 -2.72
C TYR A 26 11.11 -5.18 -3.81
N PHE A 27 11.27 -3.91 -3.42
CA PHE A 27 11.40 -2.83 -4.39
C PHE A 27 12.70 -2.88 -5.18
N THR A 28 13.83 -3.26 -4.54
CA THR A 28 15.09 -3.46 -5.26
C THR A 28 15.01 -4.62 -6.24
N PHE A 29 14.27 -5.68 -5.89
CA PHE A 29 14.02 -6.79 -6.81
C PHE A 29 13.13 -6.37 -7.99
N GLN A 30 12.10 -5.56 -7.73
CA GLN A 30 11.14 -5.11 -8.74
C GLN A 30 11.76 -4.11 -9.72
N ASP A 31 12.48 -3.12 -9.21
CA ASP A 31 12.92 -1.96 -9.97
C ASP A 31 14.38 -2.08 -10.43
N GLU A 32 15.08 -3.14 -10.02
CA GLU A 32 16.53 -3.37 -10.22
C GLU A 32 17.41 -2.20 -9.71
N GLU A 33 16.86 -1.35 -8.84
CA GLU A 33 17.47 -0.13 -8.32
C GLU A 33 17.10 0.06 -6.84
N PRO A 34 17.91 0.78 -6.03
CA PRO A 34 17.56 1.08 -4.65
C PRO A 34 16.27 1.92 -4.53
N VAL A 35 15.58 1.78 -3.39
CA VAL A 35 14.40 2.61 -3.06
C VAL A 35 14.79 4.08 -3.08
N LYS A 36 14.11 4.86 -3.92
CA LYS A 36 14.35 6.30 -4.07
C LYS A 36 13.84 7.07 -2.85
N PRO A 37 14.41 8.25 -2.55
CA PRO A 37 13.87 9.17 -1.53
C PRO A 37 12.46 9.70 -1.84
N THR A 38 12.02 9.55 -3.11
CA THR A 38 10.70 9.97 -3.60
C THR A 38 9.71 8.82 -3.73
N ALA A 39 10.06 7.61 -3.30
CA ALA A 39 9.27 6.41 -3.57
C ALA A 39 7.83 6.51 -3.06
N ALA A 40 7.59 7.18 -1.92
CA ALA A 40 6.24 7.43 -1.42
C ALA A 40 5.42 8.33 -2.35
N GLN A 41 6.00 9.42 -2.85
CA GLN A 41 5.37 10.33 -3.81
C GLN A 41 5.12 9.64 -5.15
N ASP A 42 6.09 8.85 -5.61
CA ASP A 42 6.02 8.11 -6.86
C ASP A 42 4.90 7.05 -6.78
N LEU A 43 4.83 6.27 -5.70
CA LEU A 43 3.75 5.29 -5.48
C LEU A 43 2.37 5.95 -5.33
N PHE A 44 2.30 7.13 -4.70
CA PHE A 44 1.05 7.86 -4.55
C PHE A 44 0.50 8.39 -5.88
N SER A 45 1.38 8.72 -6.82
CA SER A 45 1.00 9.32 -8.11
C SER A 45 0.90 8.32 -9.26
N SER A 46 1.63 7.20 -9.19
CA SER A 46 1.70 6.17 -10.24
C SER A 46 0.34 5.53 -10.51
N ARG A 47 -0.17 5.67 -11.73
CA ARG A 47 -1.46 5.12 -12.16
C ARG A 47 -1.52 5.01 -13.70
N PRO A 48 -2.40 4.16 -14.26
CA PRO A 48 -2.64 4.10 -15.69
C PRO A 48 -3.13 5.44 -16.25
N GLU A 49 -2.91 5.65 -17.54
CA GLU A 49 -3.42 6.81 -18.26
C GLU A 49 -4.96 6.88 -18.17
N GLY A 50 -5.49 8.08 -17.98
CA GLY A 50 -6.94 8.32 -17.86
C GLY A 50 -7.53 8.11 -16.46
N ILE A 51 -6.78 7.54 -15.51
CA ILE A 51 -7.22 7.45 -14.11
C ILE A 51 -7.01 8.79 -13.40
N GLU A 52 -8.01 9.24 -12.66
CA GLU A 52 -7.92 10.46 -11.85
C GLU A 52 -7.22 10.21 -10.50
N ASP A 53 -6.60 11.26 -9.92
CA ASP A 53 -5.93 11.16 -8.62
C ASP A 53 -6.86 10.61 -7.51
N LYS A 54 -8.15 10.96 -7.55
CA LYS A 54 -9.14 10.51 -6.55
C LYS A 54 -9.45 9.01 -6.61
N ASP A 55 -9.17 8.37 -7.75
CA ASP A 55 -9.44 6.95 -7.99
C ASP A 55 -8.23 6.07 -7.67
N LYS A 56 -7.08 6.69 -7.36
CA LYS A 56 -5.90 6.05 -6.75
C LYS A 56 -6.00 6.11 -5.24
N VAL A 57 -5.94 4.96 -4.56
CA VAL A 57 -6.01 4.88 -3.10
C VAL A 57 -4.86 4.06 -2.56
N LEU A 58 -4.13 4.61 -1.59
CA LEU A 58 -3.18 3.86 -0.78
C LEU A 58 -3.79 3.58 0.60
N LEU A 59 -3.74 2.32 1.03
CA LEU A 59 -4.15 1.93 2.38
C LEU A 59 -2.96 1.39 3.16
N GLY A 60 -2.61 2.08 4.23
CA GLY A 60 -1.62 1.63 5.19
C GLY A 60 -2.16 0.51 6.07
N ILE A 61 -1.35 -0.51 6.29
CA ILE A 61 -1.66 -1.64 7.18
C ILE A 61 -1.01 -1.38 8.53
N LEU A 62 -1.83 -1.33 9.58
CA LEU A 62 -1.42 -1.14 10.96
C LEU A 62 -1.74 -2.40 11.77
N VAL A 63 -0.93 -2.67 12.80
CA VAL A 63 -1.10 -3.85 13.67
C VAL A 63 -1.17 -3.42 15.12
N ASN A 64 -2.14 -3.98 15.86
CA ASN A 64 -2.34 -3.74 17.29
C ASN A 64 -2.39 -2.25 17.67
N GLY A 65 -3.00 -1.40 16.83
CA GLY A 65 -3.18 0.03 17.10
C GLY A 65 -1.90 0.88 17.05
N GLN A 66 -0.79 0.34 16.56
CA GLN A 66 0.45 1.11 16.36
C GLN A 66 0.29 2.09 15.21
N GLU A 67 1.00 3.23 15.25
CA GLU A 67 1.03 4.22 14.16
C GLU A 67 1.99 3.85 13.03
N GLN A 68 2.95 2.95 13.31
CA GLN A 68 3.90 2.48 12.33
C GLN A 68 3.23 1.51 11.35
N LEU A 69 3.36 1.81 10.06
CA LEU A 69 2.90 0.94 8.99
C LEU A 69 3.73 -0.35 8.97
N VAL A 70 3.06 -1.50 8.88
CA VAL A 70 3.71 -2.80 8.61
C VAL A 70 3.55 -3.23 7.16
N GLY A 71 2.79 -2.48 6.37
CA GLY A 71 2.53 -2.76 4.97
C GLY A 71 1.62 -1.73 4.33
N VAL A 72 1.38 -1.89 3.03
CA VAL A 72 0.54 -0.99 2.24
C VAL A 72 -0.16 -1.74 1.11
N PHE A 73 -1.37 -1.32 0.81
CA PHE A 73 -2.09 -1.64 -0.43
C PHE A 73 -2.04 -0.47 -1.39
N ASP A 74 -1.86 -0.78 -2.66
CA ASP A 74 -2.12 0.12 -3.79
C ASP A 74 -3.37 -0.33 -4.53
N LEU A 75 -4.37 0.54 -4.59
CA LEU A 75 -5.66 0.30 -5.19
C LEU A 75 -5.99 1.33 -6.26
N ILE A 76 -6.61 0.85 -7.34
CA ILE A 76 -7.12 1.68 -8.44
C ILE A 76 -8.58 1.36 -8.66
N LYS A 77 -9.45 2.36 -8.48
CA LYS A 77 -10.89 2.24 -8.75
C LYS A 77 -11.17 2.45 -10.22
N GLY A 78 -12.10 1.67 -10.76
CA GLY A 78 -12.59 1.84 -12.12
C GLY A 78 -11.60 1.41 -13.21
N TYR A 79 -10.62 0.57 -12.88
CA TYR A 79 -9.65 0.02 -13.83
C TYR A 79 -9.66 -1.52 -13.77
N PRO A 80 -9.62 -2.24 -14.91
CA PRO A 80 -9.64 -1.71 -16.28
C PRO A 80 -11.02 -1.22 -16.73
N ASP A 81 -12.06 -1.43 -15.92
CA ASP A 81 -13.43 -0.98 -16.17
C ASP A 81 -14.07 -0.38 -14.91
N PRO A 82 -15.15 0.41 -15.04
CA PRO A 82 -15.74 1.17 -13.93
C PRO A 82 -16.24 0.35 -12.73
N LYS A 83 -16.38 -0.97 -12.84
CA LYS A 83 -16.86 -1.86 -11.76
C LYS A 83 -15.74 -2.61 -11.05
N THR A 84 -14.48 -2.39 -11.44
CA THR A 84 -13.34 -3.12 -10.91
C THR A 84 -12.52 -2.26 -9.95
N LEU A 85 -12.20 -2.83 -8.78
CA LEU A 85 -11.14 -2.34 -7.89
C LEU A 85 -9.89 -3.17 -8.16
N THR A 86 -8.89 -2.57 -8.78
CA THR A 86 -7.61 -3.24 -9.05
C THR A 86 -6.69 -3.11 -7.85
N LEU A 87 -6.19 -4.23 -7.35
CA LEU A 87 -5.08 -4.30 -6.39
C LEU A 87 -3.75 -4.29 -7.17
N GLY A 88 -3.11 -3.14 -7.28
CA GLY A 88 -1.84 -2.98 -8.01
C GLY A 88 -0.63 -3.46 -7.22
N LEU A 89 -0.66 -3.31 -5.89
CA LEU A 89 0.41 -3.73 -5.00
C LEU A 89 -0.16 -4.11 -3.64
N MET A 90 0.41 -5.16 -3.05
CA MET A 90 0.32 -5.43 -1.62
C MET A 90 1.70 -5.84 -1.14
N VAL A 91 2.27 -5.09 -0.20
CA VAL A 91 3.57 -5.40 0.38
C VAL A 91 3.55 -5.25 1.89
N LEU A 92 4.24 -6.16 2.57
CA LEU A 92 4.51 -6.09 4.01
C LEU A 92 6.02 -5.99 4.23
N GLU A 93 6.42 -5.32 5.30
CA GLU A 93 7.81 -5.36 5.75
C GLU A 93 8.22 -6.79 6.11
N LEU A 94 9.52 -7.10 5.96
CA LEU A 94 10.03 -8.46 6.12
C LEU A 94 9.66 -9.11 7.48
N PRO A 95 9.76 -8.43 8.65
CA PRO A 95 9.38 -9.00 9.94
C PRO A 95 7.90 -9.34 10.07
N SER A 96 7.03 -8.79 9.22
CA SER A 96 5.57 -8.94 9.29
C SER A 96 5.04 -10.06 8.37
N ARG A 97 5.89 -10.61 7.50
CA ARG A 97 5.54 -11.71 6.58
C ARG A 97 5.46 -13.06 7.31
N GLY A 98 4.68 -14.00 6.77
CA GLY A 98 4.51 -15.34 7.34
C GLY A 98 3.66 -15.41 8.63
N LYS A 99 3.10 -14.28 9.09
CA LYS A 99 2.34 -14.19 10.35
C LYS A 99 0.81 -14.12 10.16
N GLY A 100 0.33 -14.29 8.92
CA GLY A 100 -1.09 -14.14 8.59
C GLY A 100 -1.60 -12.69 8.60
N ILE A 101 -0.73 -11.68 8.73
CA ILE A 101 -1.09 -10.26 8.65
C ILE A 101 -1.73 -9.95 7.29
N GLY A 102 -1.12 -10.45 6.20
CA GLY A 102 -1.62 -10.19 4.85
C GLY A 102 -3.05 -10.69 4.63
N SER A 103 -3.34 -11.93 5.02
CA SER A 103 -4.69 -12.49 4.91
C SER A 103 -5.73 -11.69 5.71
N LYS A 104 -5.37 -11.21 6.91
CA LYS A 104 -6.25 -10.36 7.71
C LYS A 104 -6.45 -8.98 7.10
N ALA A 105 -5.39 -8.38 6.58
CA ALA A 105 -5.43 -7.09 5.91
C ALA A 105 -6.30 -7.15 4.65
N TYR A 106 -6.18 -8.23 3.87
CA TYR A 106 -7.00 -8.45 2.67
C TYR A 106 -8.48 -8.63 3.02
N LYS A 107 -8.79 -9.41 4.05
CA LYS A 107 -10.17 -9.53 4.55
C LYS A 107 -10.74 -8.18 5.00
N ALA A 108 -9.95 -7.39 5.73
CA ALA A 108 -10.37 -6.05 6.14
C ALA A 108 -10.63 -5.13 4.93
N LEU A 109 -9.84 -5.26 3.86
CA LEU A 109 -10.05 -4.54 2.60
C LEU A 109 -11.38 -4.92 1.94
N GLU A 110 -11.70 -6.22 1.84
CA GLU A 110 -12.97 -6.68 1.28
C GLU A 110 -14.18 -6.13 2.04
N GLU A 111 -14.04 -5.93 3.36
CA GLU A 111 -15.08 -5.38 4.23
C GLU A 111 -15.25 -3.85 4.11
N MET A 112 -14.30 -3.12 3.50
CA MET A 112 -14.39 -1.65 3.33
C MET A 112 -15.39 -1.22 2.25
N GLY A 113 -15.83 -2.12 1.37
CA GLY A 113 -16.91 -1.86 0.41
C GLY A 113 -16.57 -0.84 -0.68
N TYR A 114 -15.34 -0.87 -1.21
CA TYR A 114 -14.92 -0.06 -2.35
C TYR A 114 -15.63 -0.40 -3.66
#